data_AF-A0A2J4G6H9-F1
#
_entry.id   AF-A0A2J4G6H9-F1
#
_cell.length_a   1.000
_cell.length_b   1.000
_cell.length_c   1.000
_cell.angle_alpha   90.00
_cell.angle_beta   90.00
_cell.angle_gamma   90.00
#
_symmetry.space_group_name_H-M   'P 1'
#
loop_
_entity.id
_entity.type
_entity.pdbx_description
1 polymer ?
#
loop_
_entity_poly.entity_id
_entity_poly.type
_entity_poly.pdbx_seq_one_letter_code
_entity_poly.pdbx_strand_id
1 'polypeptide(L)'
;MFIKREDAVKRASSLLTRALLINTVITLLPPIYIFFSGPIGLHTYAALAFLLVSVASLLLVYYIRRAVEDYSIASAKAVMPITLPISLVGGLVIVGLLVHRARKHLMELQ
;
A
#
# COMPACT_ATOMS: atom_id res chain seq x y z
N MET A 1 -26.88 -8.30 -10.89
CA MET A 1 -25.65 -7.48 -11.09
C MET A 1 -24.99 -7.06 -9.77
N PHE A 2 -25.73 -6.89 -8.67
CA PHE A 2 -25.20 -6.57 -7.34
C PHE A 2 -24.24 -7.62 -6.75
N ILE A 3 -24.54 -8.92 -6.89
CA ILE A 3 -23.71 -10.01 -6.34
C ILE A 3 -22.26 -9.97 -6.88
N LYS A 4 -22.09 -9.68 -8.18
CA LYS A 4 -20.76 -9.56 -8.81
C LYS A 4 -19.95 -8.37 -8.24
N ARG A 5 -20.62 -7.26 -7.91
CA ARG A 5 -19.98 -6.07 -7.29
C ARG A 5 -19.48 -6.37 -5.89
N GLU A 6 -20.28 -7.07 -5.10
CA GLU A 6 -19.94 -7.42 -3.72
C GLU A 6 -18.72 -8.35 -3.65
N ASP A 7 -18.66 -9.36 -4.53
CA ASP A 7 -17.53 -10.29 -4.59
C ASP A 7 -16.23 -9.61 -5.00
N ALA A 8 -16.27 -8.69 -5.97
CA ALA A 8 -15.10 -7.96 -6.41
C ALA A 8 -14.61 -6.94 -5.38
N VAL A 9 -15.51 -6.28 -4.63
CA VAL A 9 -15.15 -5.42 -3.49
C VAL A 9 -14.50 -6.26 -2.38
N LYS A 10 -15.07 -7.42 -2.04
CA LYS A 10 -14.45 -8.37 -1.08
C LYS A 10 -13.05 -8.79 -1.49
N ARG A 11 -12.85 -9.15 -2.77
CA ARG A 11 -11.53 -9.54 -3.30
C ARG A 11 -10.54 -8.38 -3.26
N ALA A 12 -10.95 -7.18 -3.67
CA ALA A 12 -10.12 -5.99 -3.62
C ALA A 12 -9.73 -5.63 -2.17
N SER A 13 -10.67 -5.65 -1.24
CA SER A 13 -10.41 -5.40 0.19
C SER A 13 -9.46 -6.46 0.79
N SER A 14 -9.63 -7.74 0.45
CA SER A 14 -8.71 -8.80 0.88
C SER A 14 -7.28 -8.57 0.38
N LEU A 15 -7.10 -8.21 -0.89
CA LEU A 15 -5.79 -7.88 -1.46
C LEU A 15 -5.17 -6.64 -0.81
N LEU A 16 -5.95 -5.59 -0.57
CA LEU A 16 -5.50 -4.37 0.10
C LEU A 16 -5.15 -4.62 1.56
N THR A 17 -5.88 -5.52 2.24
CA THR A 17 -5.57 -5.95 3.62
C THR A 17 -4.23 -6.67 3.67
N ARG A 18 -3.97 -7.60 2.74
CA ARG A 18 -2.67 -8.26 2.62
C ARG A 18 -1.55 -7.25 2.32
N ALA A 19 -1.81 -6.30 1.42
CA ALA A 19 -0.87 -5.23 1.11
C ALA A 19 -0.54 -4.39 2.35
N LEU A 20 -1.55 -4.06 3.16
CA LEU A 20 -1.40 -3.29 4.39
C LEU A 20 -0.60 -4.05 5.45
N LEU A 21 -0.83 -5.36 5.63
CA LEU A 21 -0.06 -6.19 6.54
C LEU A 21 1.40 -6.27 6.14
N ILE A 22 1.69 -6.54 4.87
CA ILE A 22 3.06 -6.59 4.33
C ILE A 22 3.74 -5.24 4.50
N ASN A 23 3.05 -4.15 4.16
CA ASN A 23 3.59 -2.81 4.28
C ASN A 23 3.90 -2.43 5.74
N THR A 24 3.07 -2.88 6.68
CA THR A 24 3.31 -2.69 8.12
C THR A 24 4.61 -3.38 8.54
N VAL A 25 4.82 -4.63 8.13
CA VAL A 25 6.07 -5.37 8.42
C VAL A 25 7.28 -4.65 7.82
N ILE A 26 7.18 -4.18 6.58
CA ILE A 26 8.30 -3.50 5.92
C ILE A 26 8.60 -2.14 6.56
N THR A 27 7.57 -1.43 7.02
CA THR A 27 7.71 -0.14 7.73
C THR A 27 8.48 -0.31 9.05
N LEU A 28 8.47 -1.48 9.66
CA LEU A 28 9.23 -1.78 10.89
C LEU A 28 10.72 -2.08 10.64
N LEU A 29 11.12 -2.42 9.41
CA LEU A 29 12.52 -2.71 9.10
C LEU A 29 13.46 -1.51 9.33
N PRO A 30 13.18 -0.29 8.82
CA PRO A 30 14.06 0.84 9.04
C PRO A 30 14.26 1.24 10.52
N PRO A 31 13.24 1.33 11.41
CA PRO A 31 13.49 1.67 12.81
C PRO A 31 14.28 0.58 13.54
N ILE A 32 14.06 -0.71 13.23
CA ILE A 32 14.88 -1.81 13.76
C ILE A 32 16.34 -1.61 13.30
N TYR A 33 16.55 -1.38 12.01
CA TYR A 33 17.89 -1.16 11.46
C TYR A 33 18.59 0.04 12.12
N ILE A 34 17.91 1.19 12.25
CA ILE A 34 18.44 2.40 12.88
C ILE A 34 18.83 2.13 14.34
N PHE A 35 18.02 1.36 15.08
CA PHE A 35 18.30 1.04 16.48
C PHE A 35 19.58 0.21 16.65
N PHE A 36 19.91 -0.66 15.68
CA PHE A 36 21.09 -1.52 15.73
C PHE A 36 22.29 -1.00 14.92
N SER A 37 22.16 0.05 14.11
CA SER A 37 23.23 0.50 13.19
C SER A 37 24.38 1.26 13.85
N GLY A 38 24.27 1.57 15.16
CA GLY A 38 25.33 2.23 15.91
C GLY A 38 25.51 3.72 15.53
N PRO A 39 26.61 4.15 14.89
CA PRO A 39 26.85 5.56 14.60
C PRO A 39 25.88 6.14 13.56
N ILE A 40 25.51 7.40 13.72
CA ILE A 40 24.72 8.12 12.71
C ILE A 40 25.59 8.35 11.47
N GLY A 41 25.11 7.88 10.32
CA GLY A 41 25.79 8.06 9.04
C GLY A 41 24.84 8.05 7.86
N LEU A 42 25.42 7.98 6.66
CA LEU A 42 24.68 8.00 5.39
C LEU A 42 23.63 6.88 5.30
N HIS A 43 23.92 5.74 5.92
CA HIS A 43 23.01 4.60 6.05
C HIS A 43 21.80 4.89 6.94
N THR A 44 21.96 5.68 8.01
CA THR A 44 20.86 6.12 8.88
C THR A 44 19.91 7.06 8.14
N TYR A 45 20.43 8.00 7.35
CA TYR A 45 19.61 8.89 6.52
C TYR A 45 18.87 8.14 5.40
N ALA A 46 19.51 7.15 4.78
CA ALA A 46 18.86 6.27 3.81
C ALA A 46 17.72 5.46 4.46
N ALA A 47 17.93 4.92 5.67
CA ALA A 47 16.90 4.21 6.41
C ALA A 47 15.73 5.13 6.83
N LEU A 48 16.01 6.38 7.19
CA LEU A 48 15.00 7.41 7.45
C LEU A 48 14.17 7.77 6.21
N ALA A 49 14.82 7.95 5.06
CA ALA A 49 14.12 8.17 3.79
C ALA A 49 13.24 6.97 3.42
N PHE A 50 13.76 5.75 3.60
CA PHE A 50 13.01 4.51 3.40
C PHE A 50 11.81 4.39 4.34
N LEU A 51 11.96 4.77 5.61
CA LEU A 51 10.87 4.84 6.58
C LEU A 51 9.78 5.81 6.13
N LEU A 52 10.13 7.02 5.71
CA LEU A 52 9.17 8.02 5.22
C LEU A 52 8.36 7.49 4.04
N VAL A 53 9.02 6.86 3.06
CA VAL A 53 8.34 6.26 1.90
C VAL A 53 7.44 5.10 2.32
N SER A 54 7.89 4.25 3.25
CA SER A 54 7.10 3.12 3.76
C SER A 54 5.85 3.58 4.50
N VAL A 55 5.97 4.59 5.38
CA VAL A 55 4.83 5.19 6.09
C VAL A 55 3.86 5.83 5.10
N ALA A 56 4.34 6.60 4.12
CA ALA A 56 3.50 7.20 3.09
C ALA A 56 2.74 6.13 2.29
N SER A 57 3.42 5.05 1.89
CA SER A 57 2.79 3.91 1.22
C SER A 57 1.73 3.26 2.11
N LEU A 58 2.00 3.07 3.40
CA LEU A 58 1.06 2.47 4.35
C LEU A 58 -0.22 3.29 4.47
N LEU A 59 -0.09 4.61 4.62
CA LEU A 59 -1.21 5.54 4.69
C LEU A 59 -2.06 5.53 3.41
N LEU A 60 -1.41 5.49 2.24
CA LEU A 60 -2.09 5.43 0.95
C LEU A 60 -2.86 4.11 0.77
N VAL A 61 -2.24 2.97 1.11
CA VAL A 61 -2.92 1.66 1.06
C VAL A 61 -4.09 1.62 2.03
N TYR A 62 -3.93 2.18 3.23
CA TYR A 62 -5.00 2.32 4.21
C TYR A 62 -6.16 3.16 3.66
N TYR A 63 -5.87 4.31 3.06
CA TYR A 63 -6.89 5.19 2.48
C TYR A 63 -7.64 4.51 1.32
N ILE A 64 -6.93 3.82 0.42
CA ILE A 64 -7.56 3.07 -0.67
C ILE A 64 -8.47 1.97 -0.12
N ARG A 65 -8.01 1.21 0.88
CA ARG A 65 -8.84 0.18 1.53
C ARG A 65 -10.11 0.79 2.11
N ARG A 66 -9.99 1.88 2.87
CA ARG A 66 -11.13 2.60 3.45
C ARG A 66 -12.11 3.05 2.36
N ALA A 67 -11.61 3.67 1.29
CA ALA A 67 -12.44 4.12 0.18
C ALA A 67 -13.17 2.97 -0.54
N VAL A 68 -12.54 1.80 -0.66
CA VAL A 68 -13.15 0.58 -1.23
C VAL A 68 -14.24 0.02 -0.31
N GLU A 69 -14.03 0.03 1.01
CA GLU A 69 -15.03 -0.40 2.01
C GLU A 69 -16.23 0.57 2.07
N ASP A 70 -15.99 1.87 1.91
CA ASP A 70 -17.02 2.92 1.88
C ASP A 70 -17.74 3.00 0.51
N TYR A 71 -17.54 2.03 -0.39
CA TYR A 71 -18.08 1.99 -1.77
C TYR A 71 -17.75 3.22 -2.64
N SER A 72 -16.79 4.06 -2.24
CA SER A 72 -16.34 5.25 -2.97
C SER A 72 -15.28 4.91 -4.03
N ILE A 73 -15.67 4.10 -5.02
CA ILE A 73 -14.76 3.58 -6.07
C ILE A 73 -14.06 4.71 -6.85
N ALA A 74 -14.71 5.88 -6.99
CA ALA A 74 -14.13 7.06 -7.62
C ALA A 74 -12.92 7.62 -6.82
N SER A 75 -13.05 7.72 -5.50
CA SER A 75 -11.98 8.20 -4.61
C SER A 75 -10.81 7.21 -4.55
N ALA A 76 -11.10 5.91 -4.52
CA ALA A 76 -10.07 4.87 -4.57
C ALA A 76 -9.26 4.95 -5.89
N LYS A 77 -9.94 5.16 -7.02
CA LYS A 77 -9.29 5.30 -8.34
C LYS A 77 -8.39 6.54 -8.44
N ALA A 78 -8.75 7.64 -7.80
CA ALA A 78 -7.94 8.87 -7.83
C ALA A 78 -6.58 8.70 -7.11
N VAL A 79 -6.54 7.90 -6.05
CA VAL A 79 -5.36 7.72 -5.19
C VAL A 79 -4.47 6.56 -5.63
N MET A 80 -5.03 5.54 -6.28
CA MET A 80 -4.29 4.39 -6.83
C MET A 80 -3.09 4.73 -7.75
N PRO A 81 -3.17 5.67 -8.72
CA PRO A 81 -2.04 5.99 -9.59
C PRO A 81 -0.87 6.64 -8.85
N ILE A 82 -1.12 7.29 -7.70
CA ILE A 82 -0.08 7.87 -6.83
C ILE A 82 0.55 6.78 -5.94
N THR A 83 -0.26 5.81 -5.53
CA THR A 83 0.17 4.73 -4.63
C THR A 83 1.11 3.74 -5.31
N LEU A 84 0.92 3.48 -6.61
CA LEU A 84 1.78 2.59 -7.40
C LEU A 84 3.27 3.01 -7.43
N PRO A 85 3.63 4.24 -7.88
CA PRO A 85 5.02 4.66 -7.91
C PRO A 85 5.64 4.77 -6.51
N ILE A 86 4.87 5.22 -5.51
CA ILE A 86 5.36 5.30 -4.12
C ILE A 86 5.70 3.91 -3.56
N SER A 87 4.86 2.91 -3.86
CA SER A 87 5.12 1.52 -3.46
C SER A 87 6.30 0.91 -4.23
N LEU A 88 6.48 1.25 -5.51
CA LEU A 88 7.58 0.73 -6.31
C LEU A 88 8.94 1.32 -5.94
N VAL A 89 9.02 2.63 -5.67
CA VAL A 89 10.27 3.32 -5.33
C VAL A 89 10.76 2.92 -3.92
N GLY A 90 9.85 2.63 -3.00
CA GLY A 90 10.19 2.19 -1.64
C GLY A 90 10.58 0.71 -1.52
N GLY A 91 10.91 -0.01 -2.60
CA GLY A 91 11.19 -1.46 -2.53
C GLY A 91 9.98 -2.33 -2.19
N LEU A 92 8.77 -1.74 -2.12
CA LEU A 92 7.51 -2.40 -1.81
C LEU A 92 6.84 -2.96 -3.08
N VAL A 93 7.61 -3.63 -3.94
CA VAL A 93 7.13 -4.16 -5.23
C VAL A 93 5.91 -5.07 -5.04
N ILE A 94 5.92 -5.89 -3.99
CA ILE A 94 4.81 -6.79 -3.63
C ILE A 94 3.54 -5.99 -3.28
N VAL A 95 3.68 -4.89 -2.51
CA VAL A 95 2.56 -4.01 -2.16
C VAL A 95 1.99 -3.35 -3.42
N GLY A 96 2.87 -2.84 -4.29
CA GLY A 96 2.47 -2.27 -5.59
C GLY A 96 1.71 -3.26 -6.47
N LEU A 97 2.17 -4.51 -6.55
CA LEU A 97 1.49 -5.58 -7.31
C LEU A 97 0.12 -5.92 -6.73
N LEU A 98 -0.02 -5.97 -5.41
CA LEU A 98 -1.31 -6.23 -4.75
C LEU A 98 -2.29 -5.08 -4.98
N VAL A 99 -1.85 -3.83 -4.90
CA VAL A 99 -2.66 -2.65 -5.22
C VAL A 99 -3.05 -2.64 -6.70
N HIS A 100 -2.13 -3.01 -7.60
CA HIS A 100 -2.44 -3.13 -9.02
C HIS A 100 -3.49 -4.21 -9.32
N ARG A 101 -3.37 -5.39 -8.69
CA ARG A 101 -4.37 -6.46 -8.83
C ARG A 101 -5.71 -6.05 -8.25
N ALA A 102 -5.74 -5.34 -7.12
CA ALA A 102 -6.98 -4.79 -6.56
C ALA A 102 -7.64 -3.79 -7.53
N ARG A 103 -6.85 -2.92 -8.16
CA ARG A 103 -7.33 -1.99 -9.20
C ARG A 103 -7.96 -2.73 -10.38
N LYS A 104 -7.32 -3.80 -10.86
CA LYS A 104 -7.82 -4.60 -11.99
C LYS A 104 -9.22 -5.19 -11.68
N HIS A 105 -9.41 -5.76 -10.50
CA HIS A 105 -10.71 -6.30 -10.09
C HIS A 105 -11.80 -5.22 -9.93
N LEU A 106 -11.44 -3.99 -9.54
CA LEU A 106 -12.38 -2.87 -9.49
C LEU A 106 -12.74 -2.32 -10.88
N MET A 107 -11.87 -2.50 -11.89
CA MET A 107 -12.14 -2.10 -13.28
C MET A 107 -13.00 -3.12 -14.03
N GLU A 108 -12.91 -4.41 -13.69
CA GLU A 108 -13.77 -5.49 -14.24
C GLU A 108 -15.26 -5.37 -13.83
N LEU A 109 -15.60 -4.40 -12.96
CA LEU A 109 -16.97 -4.10 -12.51
C LEU A 109 -17.70 -3.02 -13.33
N GLN A 110 -17.02 -2.39 -14.30
CA GLN A 110 -17.61 -1.50 -15.31
C GLN A 110 -17.86 -2.28 -16.60
#